data_AF-A0A839IYR9-F1
#
_entry.id   AF-A0A839IYR9-F1
#
_cell.length_a   1.000
_cell.length_b   1.000
_cell.length_c   1.000
_cell.angle_alpha   90.00
_cell.angle_beta   90.00
_cell.angle_gamma   90.00
#
_symmetry.space_group_name_H-M   'P 1'
#
loop_
_entity.id
_entity.type
_entity.pdbx_description
1 polymer ?
#
loop_
_entity_poly.entity_id
_entity_poly.type
_entity_poly.pdbx_seq_one_letter_code
_entity_poly.pdbx_strand_id
1 'polypeptide(L)'
;MQPSDDVVAALSPALALGERVSLLVAGEQGPAEVLGFVTSLDAAAVGVIDRRGLEHVVPRERVRAIRRVAVALGRRPESAPRDLLDDLADRAGASGDCWVGRISTLLKGRTPPVSVPPWGEWATFGDARARFEGEWVTLPSAPEDVVVAAAWWATRMGARSVQVRGDSAPEGFTRV
;
A
#
# COMPACT_ATOMS: atom_id res chain seq x y z
N MET A 1 -22.67 -15.68 29.90
CA MET A 1 -21.37 -15.49 29.24
C MET A 1 -21.66 -15.03 27.82
N GLN A 2 -21.73 -13.72 27.58
CA GLN A 2 -21.95 -13.21 26.22
C GLN A 2 -20.77 -13.63 25.34
N PRO A 3 -21.00 -14.12 24.11
CA PRO A 3 -19.91 -14.26 23.17
C PRO A 3 -19.25 -12.90 23.02
N SER A 4 -17.91 -12.88 23.03
CA SER A 4 -17.14 -11.67 22.81
C SER A 4 -17.52 -11.09 21.43
N ASP A 5 -18.31 -10.02 21.41
CA ASP A 5 -18.68 -9.24 20.22
C ASP A 5 -17.46 -8.52 19.60
N ASP A 6 -16.23 -8.80 20.06
CA ASP A 6 -14.99 -8.30 19.44
C ASP A 6 -14.78 -8.97 18.06
N VAL A 7 -15.36 -8.33 17.05
CA VAL A 7 -15.23 -8.73 15.64
C VAL A 7 -13.79 -8.69 15.12
N VAL A 8 -12.89 -7.95 15.79
CA VAL A 8 -11.46 -7.90 15.43
C VAL A 8 -10.77 -9.18 15.87
N ALA A 9 -11.02 -9.62 17.11
CA ALA A 9 -10.48 -10.89 17.63
C ALA A 9 -11.06 -12.12 16.92
N ALA A 10 -12.27 -12.02 16.35
CA ALA A 10 -12.92 -13.10 15.63
C ALA A 10 -12.32 -13.38 14.22
N LEU A 11 -11.43 -12.53 13.71
CA LEU A 11 -10.79 -12.76 12.41
C LEU A 11 -9.88 -14.00 12.44
N SER A 12 -10.07 -14.88 11.46
CA SER A 12 -9.18 -16.01 11.20
C SER A 12 -8.71 -15.98 9.74
N PRO A 13 -7.39 -15.92 9.47
CA PRO A 13 -6.30 -15.74 10.45
C PRO A 13 -6.42 -14.41 11.22
N ALA A 14 -5.73 -14.32 12.37
CA ALA A 14 -5.69 -13.12 13.20
C ALA A 14 -5.22 -11.90 12.39
N LEU A 15 -5.76 -10.73 12.71
CA LEU A 15 -5.36 -9.48 12.07
C LEU A 15 -3.88 -9.17 12.36
N ALA A 16 -3.15 -8.74 11.34
CA ALA A 16 -1.73 -8.40 11.45
C ALA A 16 -1.46 -6.93 11.08
N LEU A 17 -0.36 -6.39 11.61
CA LEU A 17 0.14 -5.08 11.24
C LEU A 17 0.48 -5.04 9.74
N GLY A 18 0.22 -3.90 9.10
CA GLY A 18 0.43 -3.72 7.66
C GLY A 18 -0.67 -4.29 6.78
N GLU A 19 -1.63 -5.05 7.31
CA GLU A 19 -2.80 -5.46 6.53
C GLU A 19 -3.69 -4.25 6.22
N ARG A 20 -4.28 -4.25 5.02
CA ARG A 20 -5.26 -3.23 4.63
C ARG A 20 -6.66 -3.70 5.02
N VAL A 21 -7.39 -2.84 5.72
CA VAL A 21 -8.72 -3.15 6.27
C VAL A 21 -9.73 -2.04 6.01
N SER A 22 -10.99 -2.43 5.92
CA SER A 22 -12.16 -1.56 6.06
C SER A 22 -12.85 -1.91 7.37
N LEU A 23 -12.99 -0.92 8.25
CA LEU A 23 -13.67 -1.00 9.53
C LEU A 23 -14.99 -0.25 9.43
N LEU A 24 -16.10 -0.90 9.74
CA LEU A 24 -17.36 -0.21 10.02
C LEU A 24 -17.37 0.14 11.51
N VAL A 25 -17.35 1.43 11.82
CA VAL A 25 -17.21 1.96 13.18
C VAL A 25 -18.50 2.63 13.61
N ALA A 26 -18.99 2.33 14.80
CA ALA A 26 -20.12 3.05 15.39
C ALA A 26 -19.73 4.50 15.71
N GLY A 27 -20.50 5.47 15.21
CA GLY A 27 -20.33 6.89 15.48
C GLY A 27 -21.58 7.51 16.10
N GLU A 28 -21.42 8.70 16.69
CA GLU A 28 -22.51 9.45 17.32
C GLU A 28 -23.60 9.88 16.31
N GLN A 29 -23.18 10.18 15.08
CA GLN A 29 -24.06 10.59 13.98
C GLN A 29 -24.46 9.42 13.07
N GLY A 30 -24.19 8.19 13.50
CA GLY A 30 -24.34 6.98 12.69
C GLY A 30 -23.00 6.28 12.39
N PRO A 31 -23.04 5.09 11.77
CA PRO A 31 -21.84 4.32 11.47
C PRO A 31 -20.99 4.98 10.36
N ALA A 32 -19.67 4.91 10.50
CA ALA A 32 -18.70 5.45 9.56
C ALA A 32 -17.70 4.36 9.12
N GLU A 33 -17.18 4.46 7.89
CA GLU A 33 -16.14 3.55 7.39
C GLU A 33 -14.74 4.16 7.58
N VAL A 34 -13.84 3.40 8.18
CA VAL A 34 -12.40 3.69 8.23
C VAL A 34 -11.68 2.68 7.34
N LEU A 35 -11.10 3.17 6.23
CA LEU A 35 -10.35 2.35 5.27
C LEU A 35 -8.88 2.76 5.29
N GLY A 36 -8.00 1.80 5.60
CA GLY A 36 -6.57 2.08 5.68
C GLY A 36 -5.73 0.85 6.00
N PHE A 37 -4.50 1.09 6.44
CA PHE A 37 -3.54 0.05 6.82
C PHE A 37 -3.37 0.00 8.33
N VAL A 38 -3.36 -1.21 8.90
CA VAL A 38 -3.18 -1.40 10.34
C VAL A 38 -1.77 -0.96 10.76
N THR A 39 -1.69 -0.02 11.69
CA THR A 39 -0.42 0.52 12.23
C THR A 39 -0.17 0.12 13.67
N SER A 40 -1.23 -0.13 14.45
CA SER A 40 -1.15 -0.70 15.79
C SER A 40 -2.33 -1.63 16.05
N LEU A 41 -2.12 -2.60 16.93
CA LEU A 41 -3.14 -3.56 17.32
C LEU A 41 -2.87 -4.04 18.75
N ASP A 42 -3.77 -3.72 19.65
CA ASP A 42 -3.74 -4.22 21.03
C ASP A 42 -5.15 -4.66 21.45
N ALA A 43 -5.33 -5.04 22.72
CA ALA A 43 -6.61 -5.53 23.24
C ALA A 43 -7.71 -4.45 23.30
N ALA A 44 -7.37 -3.16 23.27
CA ALA A 44 -8.29 -2.04 23.41
C ALA A 44 -8.64 -1.39 22.06
N ALA A 45 -7.67 -1.29 21.14
CA ALA A 45 -7.83 -0.51 19.92
C ALA A 45 -7.12 -1.09 18.69
N VAL A 46 -7.54 -0.61 17.53
CA VAL A 46 -6.89 -0.80 16.23
C VAL A 46 -6.46 0.57 15.72
N GLY A 47 -5.16 0.74 15.48
CA GLY A 47 -4.61 1.88 14.76
C GLY A 47 -4.67 1.65 13.26
N VAL A 48 -5.18 2.62 12.51
CA VAL A 48 -5.29 2.57 11.05
C VAL A 48 -4.81 3.89 10.45
N ILE A 49 -3.91 3.84 9.47
CA ILE A 49 -3.56 5.01 8.65
C ILE A 49 -4.33 4.98 7.33
N ASP A 50 -5.07 6.04 7.03
CA ASP A 50 -5.81 6.17 5.77
C ASP A 50 -4.91 6.62 4.61
N ARG A 51 -5.46 6.65 3.39
CA ARG A 51 -4.69 7.01 2.18
C ARG A 51 -4.12 8.43 2.18
N ARG A 52 -4.68 9.34 3.00
CA ARG A 52 -4.25 10.73 3.16
C ARG A 52 -3.17 10.87 4.23
N GLY A 53 -2.78 9.77 4.87
CA GLY A 53 -1.82 9.78 5.97
C GLY A 53 -2.44 10.13 7.33
N LEU A 54 -3.77 10.20 7.42
CA LEU A 54 -4.44 10.44 8.71
C LEU A 54 -4.48 9.17 9.53
N GLU A 55 -3.98 9.23 10.76
CA GLU A 55 -4.06 8.14 11.73
C GLU A 55 -5.40 8.14 12.46
N HIS A 56 -5.99 6.96 12.58
CA HIS A 56 -7.23 6.69 13.29
C HIS A 56 -6.94 5.66 14.38
N VAL A 57 -7.21 6.00 15.63
CA VAL A 57 -7.21 5.02 16.72
C VAL A 57 -8.66 4.66 17.01
N VAL A 58 -9.04 3.43 16.65
CA VAL A 58 -10.42 2.96 16.75
C VAL A 58 -10.54 1.97 17.91
N PRO A 59 -11.30 2.30 18.98
CA PRO A 59 -11.60 1.35 20.04
C PRO A 59 -12.29 0.10 19.48
N ARG A 60 -11.84 -1.09 19.88
CA ARG A 60 -12.38 -2.36 19.36
C ARG A 60 -13.88 -2.51 19.61
N GLU A 61 -14.36 -2.06 20.76
CA GLU A 61 -15.77 -2.05 21.13
C GLU A 61 -16.67 -1.24 20.18
N ARG A 62 -16.09 -0.30 19.42
CA ARG A 62 -16.81 0.50 18.41
C ARG A 62 -16.79 -0.14 17.03
N VAL A 63 -15.97 -1.17 16.79
CA VAL A 63 -15.90 -1.86 15.50
C VAL A 63 -17.09 -2.80 15.37
N ARG A 64 -17.97 -2.53 14.41
CA ARG A 64 -19.17 -3.32 14.13
C ARG A 64 -18.95 -4.39 13.07
N ALA A 65 -18.05 -4.13 12.14
CA ALA A 65 -17.61 -5.08 11.13
C ALA A 65 -16.20 -4.76 10.68
N ILE A 66 -15.47 -5.78 10.24
CA ILE A 66 -14.13 -5.67 9.70
C ILE A 66 -13.99 -6.57 8.49
N ARG A 67 -13.31 -6.09 7.45
CA ARG A 67 -12.90 -6.90 6.31
C ARG A 67 -11.50 -6.55 5.84
N ARG A 68 -10.75 -7.56 5.37
CA ARG A 68 -9.49 -7.37 4.65
C ARG A 68 -9.77 -6.84 3.25
N VAL A 69 -8.92 -5.93 2.80
CA VAL A 69 -9.03 -5.29 1.49
C VAL A 69 -7.78 -5.61 0.69
N ALA A 70 -7.97 -6.24 -0.47
CA ALA A 70 -6.85 -6.54 -1.36
C ALA A 70 -6.22 -5.26 -1.94
N VAL A 71 -4.99 -5.39 -2.45
CA VAL A 71 -4.34 -4.35 -3.25
C VAL A 71 -5.19 -4.03 -4.47
N ALA A 72 -5.36 -2.76 -4.77
CA ALA A 72 -6.17 -2.32 -5.90
C ALA A 72 -5.52 -2.72 -7.23
N LEU A 73 -6.31 -3.26 -8.17
CA LEU A 73 -5.83 -3.79 -9.44
C LEU A 73 -5.24 -2.71 -10.39
N GLY A 74 -5.80 -1.50 -10.37
CA GLY A 74 -5.37 -0.42 -11.26
C GLY A 74 -5.64 -0.63 -12.76
N ARG A 75 -5.18 0.33 -13.56
CA ARG A 75 -5.18 0.25 -15.03
C ARG A 75 -4.03 -0.64 -15.52
N ARG A 76 -3.95 -0.86 -16.83
CA ARG A 76 -2.79 -1.48 -17.50
C ARG A 76 -1.64 -0.48 -17.52
N PRO A 77 -0.54 -0.70 -16.77
CA PRO A 77 0.59 0.23 -16.76
C PRO A 77 1.22 0.42 -18.14
N GLU A 78 1.23 -0.63 -18.96
CA GLU A 78 1.76 -0.64 -20.32
C GLU A 78 0.95 0.22 -21.32
N SER A 79 -0.25 0.67 -20.92
CA SER A 79 -1.08 1.57 -21.72
C SER A 79 -0.90 3.04 -21.31
N ALA A 80 0.00 3.34 -20.37
CA ALA A 80 0.29 4.72 -19.97
C ALA A 80 1.00 5.48 -21.10
N PRO A 81 0.67 6.75 -21.35
CA PRO A 81 1.40 7.60 -22.30
C PRO A 81 2.89 7.66 -21.95
N ARG A 82 3.75 7.59 -22.97
CA ARG A 82 5.20 7.51 -22.77
C ARG A 82 5.77 8.79 -22.17
N ASP A 83 5.28 9.94 -22.60
CA ASP A 83 5.59 11.26 -22.05
C ASP A 83 5.29 11.35 -20.55
N LEU A 84 4.14 10.83 -20.10
CA LEU A 84 3.82 10.76 -18.67
C LEU A 84 4.85 9.92 -17.90
N LEU A 85 5.28 8.78 -18.45
CA LEU A 85 6.26 7.92 -17.80
C LEU A 85 7.64 8.58 -17.73
N ASP A 86 8.07 9.25 -18.80
CA ASP A 86 9.35 9.96 -18.82
C ASP A 86 9.33 11.14 -17.83
N ASP A 87 8.22 11.90 -17.77
CA ASP A 87 8.01 12.98 -16.81
C ASP A 87 8.08 12.50 -15.33
N LEU A 88 7.47 11.35 -15.03
CA LEU A 88 7.54 10.73 -13.71
C LEU A 88 8.96 10.30 -13.36
N ALA A 89 9.68 9.74 -14.33
CA ALA A 89 11.06 9.31 -14.18
C ALA A 89 12.00 10.49 -13.91
N ASP A 90 11.83 11.59 -14.66
CA ASP A 90 12.62 12.82 -14.48
C ASP A 90 12.42 13.40 -13.08
N ARG A 91 11.16 13.50 -12.61
CA ARG A 91 10.87 13.96 -11.24
C ARG A 91 11.39 13.01 -10.16
N ALA A 92 11.43 11.71 -10.44
CA ALA A 92 12.00 10.71 -9.55
C ALA A 92 13.54 10.67 -9.58
N GLY A 93 14.18 11.36 -10.55
CA GLY A 93 15.63 11.29 -10.77
C GLY A 93 16.08 9.91 -11.28
N ALA A 94 15.22 9.20 -12.00
CA ALA A 94 15.43 7.83 -12.45
C ALA A 94 15.58 7.78 -13.98
N SER A 95 16.58 7.08 -14.49
CA SER A 95 16.95 7.09 -15.92
C SER A 95 17.17 5.68 -16.48
N GLY A 96 17.19 5.55 -17.81
CA GLY A 96 17.40 4.28 -18.50
C GLY A 96 16.10 3.70 -19.07
N ASP A 97 16.12 2.40 -19.37
CA ASP A 97 14.96 1.72 -19.96
C ASP A 97 13.74 1.79 -19.05
N CYS A 98 12.56 1.91 -19.65
CA CYS A 98 11.31 2.03 -18.92
C CYS A 98 10.66 0.67 -18.73
N TRP A 99 10.52 0.25 -17.48
CA TRP A 99 9.82 -0.98 -17.12
C TRP A 99 8.62 -0.66 -16.26
N VAL A 100 7.46 -1.20 -16.60
CA VAL A 100 6.22 -0.95 -15.85
C VAL A 100 5.57 -2.25 -15.40
N GLY A 101 4.97 -2.22 -14.22
CA GLY A 101 4.32 -3.38 -13.61
C GLY A 101 3.16 -2.97 -12.71
N ARG A 102 2.16 -3.86 -12.57
CA ARG A 102 1.06 -3.66 -11.63
C ARG A 102 1.50 -4.06 -10.23
N ILE A 103 1.22 -3.20 -9.25
CA ILE A 103 1.52 -3.51 -7.84
C ILE A 103 0.73 -4.74 -7.38
N SER A 104 -0.54 -4.88 -7.78
CA SER A 104 -1.35 -6.05 -7.40
C SER A 104 -0.77 -7.38 -7.90
N THR A 105 -0.10 -7.37 -9.06
CA THR A 105 0.57 -8.56 -9.61
C THR A 105 1.87 -8.83 -8.88
N LEU A 106 2.70 -7.79 -8.71
CA LEU A 106 3.98 -7.88 -7.99
C LEU A 106 3.80 -8.42 -6.56
N LEU A 107 2.78 -7.95 -5.85
CA LEU A 107 2.53 -8.30 -4.45
C LEU A 107 1.64 -9.54 -4.26
N LYS A 108 1.21 -10.20 -5.34
CA LYS A 108 0.33 -11.37 -5.24
C LYS A 108 1.03 -12.49 -4.44
N GLY A 109 0.36 -12.95 -3.38
CA GLY A 109 0.88 -14.02 -2.52
C GLY A 109 1.98 -13.58 -1.54
N ARG A 110 2.33 -12.29 -1.51
CA ARG A 110 3.33 -11.75 -0.57
C ARG A 110 2.65 -11.23 0.70
N THR A 111 3.31 -11.42 1.83
CA THR A 111 2.85 -10.90 3.11
C THR A 111 3.11 -9.39 3.20
N PRO A 112 2.12 -8.57 3.62
CA PRO A 112 2.34 -7.16 3.90
C PRO A 112 3.40 -6.99 5.01
N PRO A 113 4.35 -6.04 4.86
CA PRO A 113 5.33 -5.78 5.90
C PRO A 113 4.68 -5.07 7.09
N VAL A 114 5.14 -5.42 8.30
CA VAL A 114 4.69 -4.83 9.57
C VAL A 114 4.85 -3.31 9.58
N SER A 115 5.96 -2.84 9.03
CA SER A 115 6.27 -1.42 8.89
C SER A 115 6.75 -1.11 7.48
N VAL A 116 6.52 0.13 7.07
CA VAL A 116 7.09 0.73 5.87
C VAL A 116 7.60 2.12 6.24
N PRO A 117 8.39 2.79 5.40
CA PRO A 117 8.75 4.19 5.62
C PRO A 117 7.52 5.09 5.86
N PRO A 118 7.69 6.25 6.50
CA PRO A 118 6.59 7.19 6.72
C PRO A 118 5.84 7.56 5.43
N TRP A 119 4.59 7.99 5.59
CA TRP A 119 3.80 8.55 4.51
C TRP A 119 4.51 9.79 3.93
N GLY A 120 4.56 9.91 2.60
CA GLY A 120 5.15 11.07 1.94
C GLY A 120 5.41 10.85 0.46
N GLU A 121 5.83 11.89 -0.26
CA GLU A 121 6.16 11.77 -1.68
C GLU A 121 7.41 10.94 -1.96
N TRP A 122 8.27 10.75 -0.96
CA TRP A 122 9.57 10.11 -1.11
C TRP A 122 9.83 9.10 -0.02
N ALA A 123 10.47 8.00 -0.39
CA ALA A 123 11.05 7.05 0.56
C ALA A 123 12.35 6.46 0.01
N THR A 124 13.22 6.05 0.93
CA THR A 124 14.52 5.43 0.62
C THR A 124 14.51 3.97 1.06
N PHE A 125 15.04 3.10 0.22
CA PHE A 125 15.12 1.65 0.40
C PHE A 125 16.54 1.19 0.02
N GLY A 126 17.44 1.15 1.02
CA GLY A 126 18.87 1.00 0.75
C GLY A 126 19.40 2.20 -0.04
N ASP A 127 20.07 1.95 -1.17
CA ASP A 127 20.58 3.00 -2.05
C ASP A 127 19.53 3.53 -3.04
N ALA A 128 18.39 2.85 -3.17
CA ALA A 128 17.32 3.27 -4.07
C ALA A 128 16.40 4.29 -3.40
N ARG A 129 16.06 5.35 -4.14
CA ARG A 129 15.05 6.33 -3.72
C ARG A 129 13.83 6.19 -4.61
N ALA A 130 12.66 6.01 -4.00
CA ALA A 130 11.39 5.90 -4.70
C ALA A 130 10.56 7.17 -4.51
N ARG A 131 9.88 7.61 -5.57
CA ARG A 131 8.91 8.70 -5.56
C ARG A 131 7.50 8.17 -5.75
N PHE A 132 6.57 8.57 -4.91
CA PHE A 132 5.15 8.36 -5.10
C PHE A 132 4.53 9.58 -5.79
N GLU A 133 3.76 9.35 -6.85
CA GLU A 133 3.02 10.40 -7.54
C GLU A 133 1.74 9.86 -8.22
N GLY A 134 0.58 10.37 -7.80
CA GLY A 134 -0.71 9.94 -8.34
C GLY A 134 -1.00 8.45 -8.09
N GLU A 135 -0.98 7.64 -9.15
CA GLU A 135 -1.14 6.18 -9.06
C GLU A 135 0.16 5.39 -9.21
N TRP A 136 1.31 6.09 -9.23
CA TRP A 136 2.62 5.53 -9.53
C TRP A 136 3.56 5.56 -8.35
N VAL A 137 4.43 4.55 -8.30
CA VAL A 137 5.73 4.64 -7.63
C VAL A 137 6.82 4.45 -8.66
N THR A 138 7.75 5.39 -8.69
CA THR A 138 8.87 5.41 -9.65
C THR A 138 10.19 5.33 -8.91
N LEU A 139 11.07 4.44 -9.35
CA LEU A 139 12.40 4.21 -8.77
C LEU A 139 13.40 3.71 -9.82
N PRO A 140 14.71 3.87 -9.61
CA PRO A 140 15.72 3.24 -10.47
C PRO A 140 15.68 1.71 -10.37
N SER A 141 16.31 1.02 -11.31
CA SER A 141 16.56 -0.43 -11.24
C SER A 141 17.19 -0.80 -9.91
N ALA A 142 16.59 -1.76 -9.24
CA ALA A 142 16.96 -2.22 -7.91
C ALA A 142 16.62 -3.71 -7.77
N PRO A 143 17.20 -4.40 -6.79
CA PRO A 143 16.79 -5.76 -6.41
C PRO A 143 15.27 -5.87 -6.20
N GLU A 144 14.71 -7.05 -6.49
CA GLU A 144 13.24 -7.26 -6.45
C GLU A 144 12.63 -6.95 -5.08
N ASP A 145 13.30 -7.33 -3.99
CA ASP A 145 12.86 -7.06 -2.61
C ASP A 145 12.76 -5.56 -2.32
N VAL A 146 13.66 -4.75 -2.89
CA VAL A 146 13.61 -3.27 -2.82
C VAL A 146 12.39 -2.75 -3.57
N VAL A 147 12.12 -3.25 -4.79
CA VAL A 147 10.93 -2.86 -5.58
C VAL A 147 9.63 -3.27 -4.86
N VAL A 148 9.60 -4.44 -4.24
CA VAL A 148 8.48 -4.93 -3.43
C VAL A 148 8.26 -4.05 -2.20
N ALA A 149 9.31 -3.66 -1.49
CA ALA A 149 9.22 -2.77 -0.33
C ALA A 149 8.68 -1.38 -0.73
N ALA A 150 9.18 -0.81 -1.83
CA ALA A 150 8.68 0.44 -2.38
C ALA A 150 7.21 0.34 -2.81
N ALA A 151 6.80 -0.77 -3.42
CA ALA A 151 5.42 -1.01 -3.81
C ALA A 151 4.49 -1.09 -2.58
N TRP A 152 4.87 -1.81 -1.52
CA TRP A 152 4.11 -1.86 -0.27
C TRP A 152 3.91 -0.48 0.35
N TRP A 153 4.98 0.30 0.46
CA TRP A 153 4.91 1.69 0.92
C TRP A 153 3.95 2.51 0.06
N ALA A 154 4.09 2.47 -1.26
CA ALA A 154 3.30 3.24 -2.20
C ALA A 154 1.80 2.89 -2.16
N THR A 155 1.45 1.63 -1.88
CA THR A 155 0.04 1.23 -1.73
C THR A 155 -0.67 1.93 -0.59
N ARG A 156 0.06 2.39 0.44
CA ARG A 156 -0.51 3.16 1.55
C ARG A 156 -1.10 4.49 1.10
N MET A 157 -0.50 5.09 0.08
CA MET A 157 -0.96 6.35 -0.52
C MET A 157 -1.92 6.13 -1.70
N GLY A 158 -2.08 4.89 -2.15
CA GLY A 158 -3.02 4.51 -3.20
C GLY A 158 -2.39 4.29 -4.57
N ALA A 159 -1.06 4.13 -4.65
CA ALA A 159 -0.40 3.69 -5.87
C ALA A 159 -0.93 2.33 -6.33
N ARG A 160 -0.92 2.12 -7.65
CA ARG A 160 -1.40 0.90 -8.32
C ARG A 160 -0.40 0.36 -9.33
N SER A 161 0.51 1.21 -9.79
CA SER A 161 1.52 0.90 -10.79
C SER A 161 2.91 1.21 -10.26
N VAL A 162 3.89 0.44 -10.73
CA VAL A 162 5.32 0.66 -10.50
C VAL A 162 5.97 0.99 -11.84
N GLN A 163 6.86 1.97 -11.83
CA GLN A 163 7.80 2.24 -12.90
C GLN A 163 9.23 2.05 -12.38
N VAL A 164 9.98 1.16 -13.01
CA VAL A 164 11.41 0.97 -12.77
C VAL A 164 12.18 1.53 -13.97
N ARG A 165 13.26 2.29 -13.71
CA ARG A 165 14.11 2.88 -14.75
C ARG A 165 15.55 2.37 -14.66
N GLY A 166 16.03 1.74 -15.72
CA GLY A 166 17.39 1.18 -15.79
C GLY A 166 17.42 -0.19 -16.47
N ASP A 167 18.49 -0.94 -16.21
CA ASP A 167 18.86 -2.11 -17.03
C ASP A 167 18.00 -3.36 -16.77
N SER A 168 17.27 -3.40 -15.65
CA SER A 168 16.46 -4.56 -15.27
C SER A 168 15.27 -4.19 -14.38
N ALA A 169 14.30 -5.10 -14.32
CA ALA A 169 13.11 -5.00 -13.48
C ALA A 169 12.68 -6.40 -13.00
N PRO A 170 11.82 -6.49 -11.97
CA PRO A 170 11.27 -7.76 -11.51
C PRO A 170 10.55 -8.54 -12.61
N GLU A 171 10.43 -9.85 -12.42
CA GLU A 171 9.66 -10.71 -13.32
C GLU A 171 8.21 -10.21 -13.49
N GLY A 172 7.71 -10.28 -14.73
CA GLY A 172 6.35 -9.85 -15.08
C GLY A 172 6.20 -8.34 -15.36
N PHE A 173 7.28 -7.56 -15.27
CA PHE A 173 7.30 -6.18 -15.78
C PHE A 173 7.39 -6.16 -17.30
N THR A 174 6.76 -5.17 -17.92
CA THR A 174 6.80 -4.94 -19.37
C THR A 174 7.72 -3.77 -19.67
N ARG A 175 8.66 -3.96 -20.59
CA ARG A 175 9.46 -2.86 -21.15
C ARG A 175 8.60 -2.05 -22.12
N VAL A 176 8.58 -0.73 -21.96
CA VAL A 176 7.81 0.24 -22.77
C VAL A 176 8.69 1.36 -23.28
#